data_AF-A0A2E4JUE7-F1
#
_entry.id   AF-A0A2E4JUE7-F1
#
_cell.length_a   1.000
_cell.length_b   1.000
_cell.length_c   1.000
_cell.angle_alpha   90.00
_cell.angle_beta   90.00
_cell.angle_gamma   90.00
#
_symmetry.space_group_name_H-M   'P 1'
#
loop_
_entity.id
_entity.type
_entity.pdbx_description
1 polymer ?
#
loop_
_entity_poly.entity_id
_entity_poly.type
_entity_poly.pdbx_seq_one_letter_code
_entity_poly.pdbx_strand_id
1 'polypeptide(L)'
;MKTFRHYVGDSFQNLNEAKMGNCFEVVGKAIMHNLMTMDEKEANEYEVVHAFVRGEGSLEGKRFVHAWIEHKGNVIDKANGNNITLPIKVYYNLGQVEHNEKGAYAKYDRRTAQRNMGKYGHYGPWNEIDDSLHEGAIPDTKREIGKQKIRLSKDMKDILLDRGE
;
A
#
# COMPACT_ATOMS: atom_id res chain seq x y z
N MET A 1 -3.52 22.75 -24.71
CA MET A 1 -3.88 22.87 -23.28
C MET A 1 -3.52 21.55 -22.62
N LYS A 2 -2.47 21.51 -21.77
CA LYS A 2 -2.03 20.26 -21.13
C LYS A 2 -3.03 19.92 -20.02
N THR A 3 -3.62 18.72 -20.05
CA THR A 3 -4.56 18.27 -19.01
C THR A 3 -3.80 17.92 -17.74
N PHE A 4 -4.47 17.93 -16.58
CA PHE A 4 -3.89 17.49 -15.30
C PHE A 4 -3.29 16.06 -15.38
N ARG A 5 -3.85 15.24 -16.28
CA ARG A 5 -3.34 13.91 -16.70
C ARG A 5 -1.91 13.93 -17.25
N HIS A 6 -1.44 15.07 -17.78
CA HIS A 6 -0.08 15.25 -18.30
C HIS A 6 0.96 15.54 -17.20
N TYR A 7 0.54 15.98 -16.00
CA TYR A 7 1.43 16.19 -14.86
C TYR A 7 1.57 14.93 -13.97
N VAL A 8 0.54 14.08 -13.94
CA VAL A 8 0.50 12.83 -13.16
C VAL A 8 0.77 11.60 -14.04
N GLY A 9 0.73 11.78 -15.37
CA GLY A 9 0.68 10.72 -16.37
C GLY A 9 1.83 9.74 -16.34
N ASP A 10 3.06 10.19 -16.06
CA ASP A 10 4.21 9.28 -16.04
C ASP A 10 4.37 8.56 -14.69
N SER A 11 3.91 9.16 -13.58
CA SER A 11 3.99 8.53 -12.26
C SER A 11 2.90 7.49 -12.04
N PHE A 12 1.73 7.64 -12.68
CA PHE A 12 0.65 6.64 -12.61
C PHE A 12 0.82 5.52 -13.65
N GLN A 13 1.42 5.81 -14.83
CA GLN A 13 1.72 4.80 -15.85
C GLN A 13 2.88 3.86 -15.50
N ASN A 14 3.59 4.10 -14.39
CA ASN A 14 4.66 3.22 -13.91
C ASN A 14 4.16 2.07 -13.01
N LEU A 15 2.86 1.77 -13.02
CA LEU A 15 2.29 0.53 -12.49
C LEU A 15 2.48 -0.62 -13.51
N ASN A 16 3.71 -0.81 -14.00
CA ASN A 16 4.05 -1.91 -14.91
C ASN A 16 4.29 -3.22 -14.14
N GLU A 17 3.81 -4.34 -14.71
CA GLU A 17 3.73 -5.71 -14.17
C GLU A 17 4.99 -6.25 -13.47
N ALA A 18 6.18 -5.70 -13.72
CA ALA A 18 7.43 -6.19 -13.15
C ALA A 18 7.92 -5.45 -11.88
N LYS A 19 7.31 -4.31 -11.50
CA LYS A 19 7.75 -3.50 -10.33
C LYS A 19 6.80 -3.58 -9.13
N MET A 20 5.56 -4.02 -9.30
CA MET A 20 4.43 -3.98 -8.35
C MET A 20 4.55 -4.87 -7.09
N GLY A 21 5.76 -5.23 -6.66
CA GLY A 21 5.99 -6.12 -5.51
C GLY A 21 6.43 -5.42 -4.23
N ASN A 22 6.83 -4.15 -4.28
CA ASN A 22 7.47 -3.49 -3.12
C ASN A 22 6.55 -2.53 -2.34
N CYS A 23 5.30 -2.31 -2.75
CA CYS A 23 4.41 -1.33 -2.11
C CYS A 23 4.22 -1.60 -0.62
N PHE A 24 3.90 -2.84 -0.25
CA PHE A 24 3.76 -3.25 1.14
C PHE A 24 5.05 -3.05 1.94
N GLU A 25 6.19 -3.45 1.38
CA GLU A 25 7.49 -3.31 2.04
C GLU A 25 7.88 -1.85 2.24
N VAL A 26 7.71 -1.00 1.22
CA VAL A 26 8.02 0.43 1.28
C VAL A 26 7.16 1.11 2.34
N VAL A 27 5.85 0.84 2.34
CA VAL A 27 4.91 1.40 3.32
C VAL A 27 5.23 0.90 4.73
N GLY A 28 5.43 -0.40 4.89
CA GLY A 28 5.75 -0.99 6.18
C GLY A 28 7.06 -0.46 6.78
N LYS A 29 8.12 -0.34 5.97
CA LYS A 29 9.39 0.26 6.40
C LYS A 29 9.23 1.73 6.77
N ALA A 30 8.44 2.50 6.02
CA ALA A 30 8.21 3.92 6.33
C ALA A 30 7.49 4.09 7.67
N ILE A 31 6.48 3.27 7.95
CA ILE A 31 5.77 3.27 9.24
C ILE A 31 6.68 2.86 10.40
N MET A 32 7.51 1.84 10.19
CA MET A 32 8.51 1.44 11.19
C MET A 32 9.56 2.52 11.43
N HIS A 33 10.00 3.22 10.38
CA HIS A 33 10.92 4.34 10.52
C HIS A 33 10.29 5.45 11.35
N ASN A 34 9.05 5.87 11.03
CA ASN A 34 8.32 6.88 11.79
C ASN A 34 8.21 6.52 13.27
N LEU A 35 7.94 5.23 13.59
CA LEU A 35 7.93 4.73 14.97
C LEU A 35 9.26 4.91 15.72
N MET A 36 10.39 4.83 15.01
CA MET A 36 11.71 4.92 15.63
C MET A 36 12.26 6.34 15.69
N THR A 37 11.77 7.25 14.85
CA THR A 37 12.39 8.57 14.67
C THR A 37 11.49 9.75 15.01
N MET A 38 10.18 9.55 15.14
CA MET A 38 9.21 10.61 15.46
C MET A 38 8.68 10.46 16.88
N ASP A 39 8.13 11.54 17.43
CA ASP A 39 7.36 11.44 18.66
C ASP A 39 6.07 10.62 18.44
N GLU A 40 5.55 10.01 19.50
CA GLU A 40 4.41 9.11 19.38
C GLU A 40 3.17 9.81 18.81
N LYS A 41 2.94 11.07 19.17
CA LYS A 41 1.77 11.82 18.73
C LYS A 41 1.84 12.07 17.24
N GLU A 42 3.00 12.51 16.73
CA GLU A 42 3.23 12.69 15.29
C GLU A 42 3.17 11.35 14.54
N ALA A 43 3.80 10.30 15.07
CA ALA A 43 3.81 8.98 14.44
C ALA A 43 2.39 8.39 14.29
N ASN A 44 1.50 8.64 15.25
CA ASN A 44 0.12 8.18 15.22
C ASN A 44 -0.77 8.91 14.19
N GLU A 45 -0.30 9.99 13.57
CA GLU A 45 -1.01 10.69 12.48
C GLU A 45 -0.82 10.00 11.11
N TYR A 46 -0.03 8.93 11.03
CA TYR A 46 0.22 8.17 9.81
C TYR A 46 -0.60 6.88 9.82
N GLU A 47 -1.34 6.66 8.74
CA GLU A 47 -2.19 5.48 8.57
C GLU A 47 -1.72 4.66 7.37
N VAL A 48 -1.78 3.34 7.49
CA VAL A 48 -1.52 2.40 6.40
C VAL A 48 -2.83 2.06 5.73
N VAL A 49 -2.86 2.11 4.40
CA VAL A 49 -4.00 1.64 3.63
C VAL A 49 -3.57 0.50 2.73
N HIS A 50 -4.33 -0.58 2.77
CA HIS A 50 -4.33 -1.64 1.77
C HIS A 50 -5.66 -1.58 1.04
N ALA A 51 -5.66 -1.53 -0.29
CA ALA A 51 -6.91 -1.60 -1.03
C ALA A 51 -6.70 -2.07 -2.47
N PHE A 52 -7.79 -2.51 -3.09
CA PHE A 52 -7.82 -2.73 -4.52
C PHE A 52 -7.82 -1.40 -5.26
N VAL A 53 -6.99 -1.33 -6.29
CA VAL A 53 -6.95 -0.26 -7.29
C VAL A 53 -7.20 -0.86 -8.66
N ARG A 54 -7.77 -0.08 -9.56
CA ARG A 54 -7.89 -0.46 -10.98
C ARG A 54 -6.67 0.02 -11.74
N GLY A 55 -6.07 -0.90 -12.50
CA GLY A 55 -4.95 -0.57 -13.38
C GLY A 55 -5.39 0.26 -14.59
N GLU A 56 -4.46 1.04 -15.13
CA GLU A 56 -4.60 1.71 -16.42
C GLU A 56 -3.62 1.09 -17.44
N GLY A 57 -3.83 1.32 -18.74
CA GLY A 57 -2.93 0.85 -19.79
C GLY A 57 -2.97 -0.67 -19.94
N SER A 58 -1.82 -1.35 -19.79
CA SER A 58 -1.74 -2.83 -19.90
C SER A 58 -2.50 -3.57 -18.78
N LEU A 59 -2.85 -2.87 -17.71
CA LEU A 59 -3.63 -3.38 -16.58
C LEU A 59 -5.09 -2.88 -16.59
N GLU A 60 -5.52 -2.23 -17.67
CA GLU A 60 -6.90 -1.75 -17.80
C GLU A 60 -7.90 -2.90 -17.63
N GLY A 61 -8.93 -2.67 -16.82
CA GLY A 61 -9.95 -3.66 -16.48
C GLY A 61 -9.52 -4.71 -15.45
N LYS A 62 -8.30 -4.64 -14.91
CA LYS A 62 -7.84 -5.52 -13.82
C LYS A 62 -7.80 -4.78 -12.49
N ARG A 63 -8.20 -5.48 -11.42
CA ARG A 63 -8.02 -5.03 -10.04
C ARG A 63 -6.85 -5.76 -9.40
N PHE A 64 -6.04 -5.03 -8.64
CA PHE A 64 -4.96 -5.60 -7.82
C PHE A 64 -4.84 -4.85 -6.50
N VAL A 65 -4.33 -5.54 -5.48
CA VAL A 65 -4.12 -4.92 -4.15
C VAL A 65 -2.87 -4.05 -4.19
N HIS A 66 -3.00 -2.85 -3.63
CA HIS A 66 -1.93 -1.88 -3.47
C HIS A 66 -1.87 -1.36 -2.02
N ALA A 67 -0.73 -0.77 -1.65
CA ALA A 67 -0.50 -0.22 -0.33
C ALA A 67 0.07 1.21 -0.41
N TRP A 68 -0.43 2.10 0.45
CA TRP A 68 0.06 3.47 0.58
C TRP A 68 -0.08 3.97 2.03
N ILE A 69 0.44 5.17 2.28
CA ILE A 69 0.30 5.89 3.56
C ILE A 69 -0.68 7.04 3.40
N GLU A 70 -1.53 7.26 4.39
CA GLU A 70 -2.33 8.48 4.52
C GLU A 70 -1.83 9.33 5.69
N HIS A 71 -1.70 10.63 5.46
CA HIS A 71 -1.31 11.60 6.48
C HIS A 71 -1.93 12.97 6.17
N LYS A 72 -2.60 13.57 7.16
CA LYS A 72 -3.19 14.92 7.08
C LYS A 72 -3.98 15.19 5.79
N GLY A 73 -4.82 14.24 5.38
CA GLY A 73 -5.69 14.37 4.19
C GLY A 73 -5.01 14.11 2.85
N ASN A 74 -3.75 13.67 2.85
CA ASN A 74 -2.99 13.31 1.66
C ASN A 74 -2.63 11.83 1.65
N VAL A 75 -2.57 11.25 0.46
CA VAL A 75 -1.93 9.98 0.16
C VAL A 75 -0.46 10.24 -0.15
N ILE A 76 0.41 9.44 0.45
CA ILE A 76 1.84 9.35 0.18
C ILE A 76 2.10 7.96 -0.39
N ASP A 77 2.35 7.90 -1.70
CA ASP A 77 2.72 6.66 -2.41
C ASP A 77 4.14 6.78 -2.97
N LYS A 78 5.05 6.01 -2.36
CA LYS A 78 6.46 5.91 -2.73
C LYS A 78 6.81 4.56 -3.36
N ALA A 79 5.82 3.72 -3.64
CA ALA A 79 6.04 2.41 -4.25
C ALA A 79 6.57 2.53 -5.68
N ASN A 80 7.19 1.47 -6.21
CA ASN A 80 7.60 1.39 -7.63
C ASN A 80 8.57 2.48 -8.14
N GLY A 81 9.21 3.23 -7.25
CA GLY A 81 10.06 4.38 -7.60
C GLY A 81 9.28 5.69 -7.80
N ASN A 82 7.99 5.69 -7.46
CA ASN A 82 7.17 6.89 -7.43
C ASN A 82 7.51 7.74 -6.20
N ASN A 83 7.10 9.01 -6.26
CA ASN A 83 7.08 9.92 -5.11
C ASN A 83 5.84 10.81 -5.23
N ILE A 84 4.68 10.18 -5.08
CA ILE A 84 3.38 10.82 -5.26
C ILE A 84 2.87 11.27 -3.90
N THR A 85 2.54 12.55 -3.79
CA THR A 85 1.75 13.10 -2.68
C THR A 85 0.54 13.80 -3.27
N LEU A 86 -0.65 13.27 -3.03
CA LEU A 86 -1.90 13.82 -3.57
C LEU A 86 -2.99 13.87 -2.49
N PRO A 87 -3.96 14.80 -2.57
CA PRO A 87 -5.14 14.75 -1.73
C PRO A 87 -5.87 13.41 -1.89
N ILE A 88 -6.37 12.84 -0.79
CA ILE A 88 -7.04 11.52 -0.77
C ILE A 88 -8.11 11.40 -1.86
N LYS A 89 -8.99 12.40 -1.98
CA LYS A 89 -10.06 12.41 -2.99
C LYS A 89 -9.55 12.30 -4.43
N VAL A 90 -8.43 12.97 -4.72
CA VAL A 90 -7.82 12.94 -6.05
C VAL A 90 -7.22 11.57 -6.32
N TYR A 91 -6.46 11.04 -5.36
CA TYR A 91 -5.83 9.73 -5.49
C TYR A 91 -6.87 8.60 -5.66
N TYR A 92 -7.95 8.63 -4.87
CA TYR A 92 -8.99 7.60 -4.91
C TYR A 92 -9.77 7.63 -6.21
N ASN A 93 -10.06 8.82 -6.75
CA ASN A 93 -10.69 8.95 -8.06
C ASN A 93 -9.80 8.44 -9.19
N LEU A 94 -8.48 8.67 -9.12
CA LEU A 94 -7.52 8.18 -10.12
C LEU A 94 -7.37 6.66 -10.09
N GLY A 95 -7.21 6.08 -8.89
CA GLY A 95 -7.08 4.62 -8.72
C GLY A 95 -8.40 3.85 -8.70
N GLN A 96 -9.52 4.55 -8.86
CA GLN A 96 -10.88 4.01 -8.74
C GLN A 96 -11.05 3.16 -7.47
N VAL A 97 -10.58 3.71 -6.33
CA VAL A 97 -10.55 3.03 -5.04
C VAL A 97 -11.95 2.97 -4.44
N GLU A 98 -12.48 1.76 -4.32
CA GLU A 98 -13.79 1.49 -3.75
C GLU A 98 -13.70 1.19 -2.25
N HIS A 99 -13.62 2.26 -1.45
CA HIS A 99 -13.50 2.16 0.01
C HIS A 99 -14.77 1.65 0.73
N ASN A 100 -15.89 1.50 0.02
CA ASN A 100 -17.15 1.00 0.57
C ASN A 100 -17.40 -0.48 0.27
N GLU A 101 -16.57 -1.10 -0.59
CA GLU A 101 -16.67 -2.52 -0.89
C GLU A 101 -16.00 -3.35 0.21
N LYS A 102 -16.78 -4.24 0.85
CA LYS A 102 -16.29 -5.07 1.94
C LYS A 102 -15.19 -6.00 1.43
N GLY A 103 -14.03 -5.99 2.10
CA GLY A 103 -12.87 -6.80 1.70
C GLY A 103 -12.00 -6.14 0.63
N ALA A 104 -12.43 -5.02 0.04
CA ALA A 104 -11.65 -4.33 -0.98
C ALA A 104 -10.72 -3.24 -0.42
N TYR A 105 -10.95 -2.84 0.83
CA TYR A 105 -10.29 -1.71 1.45
C TYR A 105 -10.10 -1.94 2.95
N ALA A 106 -8.90 -1.67 3.44
CA ALA A 106 -8.57 -1.72 4.85
C ALA A 106 -7.60 -0.58 5.21
N LYS A 107 -7.95 0.15 6.28
CA LYS A 107 -7.10 1.20 6.86
C LYS A 107 -6.71 0.82 8.27
N TYR A 108 -5.44 1.03 8.59
CA TYR A 108 -4.84 0.69 9.87
C TYR A 108 -4.12 1.90 10.42
N ASP A 109 -4.38 2.22 11.69
CA ASP A 109 -3.48 3.11 12.41
C ASP A 109 -2.08 2.46 12.53
N ARG A 110 -1.10 3.28 12.89
CA ARG A 110 0.29 2.87 13.08
C ARG A 110 0.46 1.65 14.00
N ARG A 111 -0.20 1.61 15.16
CA ARG A 111 -0.04 0.54 16.16
C ARG A 111 -0.64 -0.77 15.64
N THR A 112 -1.79 -0.68 15.00
CA THR A 112 -2.46 -1.82 14.36
C THR A 112 -1.61 -2.39 13.22
N ALA A 113 -1.04 -1.53 12.37
CA ALA A 113 -0.12 -1.94 11.32
C ALA A 113 1.13 -2.65 11.89
N GLN A 114 1.74 -2.07 12.94
CA GLN A 114 2.87 -2.68 13.65
C GLN A 114 2.54 -4.07 14.21
N ARG A 115 1.40 -4.20 14.89
CA ARG A 115 0.95 -5.47 15.46
C ARG A 115 0.71 -6.51 14.36
N ASN A 116 0.08 -6.11 13.26
CA ASN A 116 -0.16 -7.01 12.13
C ASN A 116 1.15 -7.44 11.46
N MET A 117 2.11 -6.52 11.27
CA MET A 117 3.45 -6.88 10.79
C MET A 117 4.12 -7.94 11.67
N GLY A 118 4.11 -7.77 12.99
CA GLY A 118 4.65 -8.75 13.94
C GLY A 118 3.91 -10.09 13.92
N LYS A 119 2.57 -10.04 13.98
CA LYS A 119 1.67 -11.21 14.02
C LYS A 119 1.75 -12.07 12.76
N TYR A 120 1.64 -11.46 11.58
CA TYR A 120 1.60 -12.17 10.30
C TYR A 120 3.00 -12.40 9.71
N GLY A 121 4.00 -11.66 10.19
CA GLY A 121 5.40 -11.79 9.74
C GLY A 121 5.66 -11.30 8.32
N HIS A 122 4.75 -10.51 7.74
CA HIS A 122 4.87 -9.83 6.45
C HIS A 122 4.16 -8.47 6.48
N TYR A 123 4.49 -7.60 5.53
CA TYR A 123 4.02 -6.21 5.48
C TYR A 123 2.57 -6.03 5.02
N GLY A 124 1.98 -7.05 4.39
CA GLY A 124 0.59 -7.03 3.92
C GLY A 124 0.42 -7.84 2.64
N PRO A 125 -0.79 -7.85 2.05
CA PRO A 125 -2.02 -7.45 2.73
C PRO A 125 -2.36 -8.41 3.88
N TRP A 126 -3.17 -7.98 4.85
CA TRP A 126 -3.62 -8.80 5.98
C TRP A 126 -5.08 -9.22 5.82
N ASN A 127 -5.68 -9.80 6.87
CA ASN A 127 -6.94 -10.54 6.82
C ASN A 127 -8.18 -9.71 6.39
N GLU A 128 -8.09 -8.38 6.42
CA GLU A 128 -9.18 -7.49 6.06
C GLU A 128 -9.34 -7.31 4.54
N ILE A 129 -8.37 -7.78 3.76
CA ILE A 129 -8.44 -7.81 2.29
C ILE A 129 -8.88 -9.20 1.84
N ASP A 130 -9.96 -9.25 1.04
CA ASP A 130 -10.51 -10.47 0.48
C ASP A 130 -9.84 -10.77 -0.86
N ASP A 131 -8.93 -11.74 -0.86
CA ASP A 131 -8.18 -12.16 -2.04
C ASP A 131 -9.09 -12.64 -3.19
N SER A 132 -10.35 -13.03 -2.91
CA SER A 132 -11.30 -13.47 -3.94
C SER A 132 -11.82 -12.35 -4.84
N LEU A 133 -11.64 -11.08 -4.45
CA LEU A 133 -12.05 -9.90 -5.22
C LEU A 133 -11.09 -9.54 -6.38
N HIS A 134 -10.04 -10.34 -6.60
CA HIS A 134 -9.16 -10.17 -7.75
C HIS A 134 -9.91 -10.42 -9.06
N GLU A 135 -9.86 -9.45 -9.97
CA GLU A 135 -10.45 -9.56 -11.30
C GLU A 135 -9.37 -9.93 -12.33
N GLY A 136 -9.50 -11.12 -12.93
CA GLY A 136 -8.68 -11.59 -14.05
C GLY A 136 -7.49 -12.50 -13.66
N ALA A 137 -7.12 -13.40 -14.57
CA ALA A 137 -5.84 -14.10 -14.48
C ALA A 137 -4.71 -13.08 -14.69
N ILE A 138 -3.97 -12.78 -13.64
CA ILE A 138 -2.71 -12.04 -13.74
C ILE A 138 -1.80 -12.91 -14.63
N PRO A 139 -1.25 -12.39 -15.75
CA PRO A 139 -0.52 -13.22 -16.72
C PRO A 139 0.60 -14.02 -16.06
N ASP A 140 0.65 -15.32 -16.40
CA ASP A 140 1.37 -16.41 -15.73
C ASP A 140 2.90 -16.38 -15.93
N THR A 141 3.46 -15.22 -16.30
CA THR A 141 4.89 -15.05 -16.59
C THR A 141 5.63 -14.46 -15.41
N LYS A 142 6.02 -15.36 -14.49
CA LYS A 142 7.13 -15.28 -13.51
C LYS A 142 7.61 -13.88 -13.07
N ARG A 143 6.75 -13.18 -12.33
CA ARG A 143 7.06 -12.41 -11.10
C ARG A 143 5.72 -11.90 -10.59
N GLU A 144 5.13 -12.68 -9.70
CA GLU A 144 3.79 -12.41 -9.17
C GLU A 144 3.72 -11.01 -8.57
N ILE A 145 2.94 -10.17 -9.26
CA ILE A 145 2.50 -8.85 -8.84
C ILE A 145 1.85 -8.96 -7.45
N GLY A 146 2.30 -8.14 -6.50
CA GLY A 146 1.71 -7.99 -5.16
C GLY A 146 1.84 -9.19 -4.20
N LYS A 147 2.39 -10.34 -4.59
CA LYS A 147 2.36 -11.57 -3.77
C LYS A 147 3.66 -11.98 -3.10
N GLN A 148 4.77 -11.25 -3.27
CA GLN A 148 5.94 -11.52 -2.43
C GLN A 148 5.71 -11.01 -1.01
N LYS A 149 5.19 -11.90 -0.15
CA LYS A 149 5.19 -11.75 1.30
C LYS A 149 6.64 -11.79 1.78
N ILE A 150 7.30 -10.65 1.77
CA ILE A 150 8.67 -10.50 2.27
C ILE A 150 8.61 -10.76 3.79
N ARG A 151 9.28 -11.83 4.21
CA ARG A 151 9.33 -12.24 5.62
C ARG A 151 10.18 -11.25 6.41
N LEU A 152 9.65 -10.78 7.54
CA LEU A 152 10.43 -10.04 8.53
C LEU A 152 11.46 -10.94 9.21
N SER A 153 12.64 -10.39 9.51
CA SER A 153 13.65 -11.07 10.34
C SER A 153 13.12 -11.30 11.76
N LYS A 154 13.67 -12.30 12.46
CA LYS A 154 13.25 -12.66 13.83
C LYS A 154 13.41 -11.48 14.79
N ASP A 155 14.56 -10.83 14.76
CA ASP A 155 14.89 -9.68 15.62
C ASP A 155 13.90 -8.52 15.44
N MET A 156 13.43 -8.30 14.22
CA MET A 156 12.43 -7.27 13.91
C MET A 156 11.04 -7.61 14.46
N LYS A 157 10.67 -8.90 14.50
CA LYS A 157 9.39 -9.32 15.10
C LYS A 157 9.38 -9.07 16.60
N ASP A 158 10.47 -9.40 17.28
CA ASP A 158 10.57 -9.27 18.74
C ASP A 158 10.49 -7.78 19.14
N ILE A 159 11.16 -6.89 18.41
CA ILE A 159 11.07 -5.42 18.62
C ILE A 159 9.65 -4.88 18.42
N LEU A 160 8.92 -5.40 17.42
CA LEU A 160 7.56 -4.94 17.12
C LEU A 160 6.55 -5.39 18.18
N LEU A 161 6.75 -6.57 18.76
CA LEU A 161 5.87 -7.13 19.80
C LEU A 161 6.10 -6.48 21.17
N ASP A 162 7.35 -6.26 21.55
CA ASP A 162 7.74 -5.66 22.85
C ASP A 162 7.28 -4.19 22.98
N ARG A 163 7.23 -3.45 21.87
CA ARG A 163 6.78 -2.04 21.83
C ARG A 163 5.28 -1.86 21.57
N GLY A 164 4.53 -2.96 21.46
CA GLY A 164 3.11 -2.97 21.11
C GLY A 164 2.15 -3.01 22.30
N GLU A 165 2.68 -3.18 23.52
CA GLU A 165 1.96 -3.16 24.80
C GLU A 165 1.81 -1.74 25.38
#